data_AF-A0A3C1FVX7-F1
#
_entry.id   AF-A0A3C1FVX7-F1
#
_cell.length_a   1.000
_cell.length_b   1.000
_cell.length_c   1.000
_cell.angle_alpha   90.00
_cell.angle_beta   90.00
_cell.angle_gamma   90.00
#
_symmetry.space_group_name_H-M   'P 1'
#
loop_
_entity.id
_entity.type
_entity.pdbx_description
1 polymer ?
#
loop_
_entity_poly.entity_id
_entity_poly.type
_entity_poly.pdbx_seq_one_letter_code
_entity_poly.pdbx_strand_id
1 'polypeptide(L)'
;MVIKNEDIRELVVEVPEGHKHLRAVFLLEDGTEVVFQEATIANLVRAYISLKTHPSKESVKLKRVKLAEKKEGYAEWQLLETEQSYT
;
A
#
# COMPACT_ATOMS: atom_id res chain seq x y z
N MET A 1 1.06 -5.81 -15.26
CA MET A 1 2.31 -5.04 -15.40
C MET A 1 3.15 -5.31 -14.16
N VAL A 2 4.43 -5.59 -14.34
CA VAL A 2 5.40 -5.70 -13.23
C VAL A 2 6.30 -4.49 -13.36
N ILE A 3 6.42 -3.69 -12.29
CA ILE A 3 7.35 -2.56 -12.23
C ILE A 3 8.60 -3.06 -11.52
N LYS A 4 9.74 -3.03 -12.20
CA LYS A 4 11.04 -3.35 -11.64
C LYS A 4 11.75 -2.07 -11.20
N ASN A 5 12.82 -2.21 -10.43
CA ASN A 5 13.64 -1.06 -10.04
C ASN A 5 14.24 -0.33 -11.26
N GLU A 6 14.60 -1.05 -12.33
CA GLU A 6 15.13 -0.45 -13.58
C GLU A 6 14.08 0.39 -14.33
N ASP A 7 12.80 0.17 -14.07
CA ASP A 7 11.72 0.94 -14.68
C ASP A 7 11.44 2.23 -13.89
N ILE A 8 11.96 2.38 -12.66
CA ILE A 8 11.72 3.51 -11.77
C ILE A 8 12.87 4.51 -11.92
N ARG A 9 12.56 5.67 -12.49
CA ARG A 9 13.49 6.81 -12.56
C ARG A 9 13.70 7.43 -11.18
N GLU A 10 12.61 7.64 -10.45
CA GLU A 10 12.64 8.29 -9.13
C GLU A 10 11.53 7.75 -8.23
N LEU A 11 11.83 7.61 -6.94
CA LEU A 11 10.87 7.31 -5.88
C LEU A 11 10.97 8.39 -4.80
N VAL A 12 9.91 9.19 -4.67
CA VAL A 12 9.80 10.24 -3.65
C VAL A 12 8.82 9.80 -2.58
N VAL A 13 9.20 9.95 -1.32
CA VAL A 13 8.37 9.63 -0.16
C VAL A 13 8.42 10.81 0.80
N GLU A 14 7.35 11.59 0.87
CA GLU A 14 7.33 12.83 1.63
C GLU A 14 5.92 13.18 2.16
N VAL A 15 5.86 14.14 3.08
CA VAL A 15 4.61 14.78 3.49
C VAL A 15 4.53 16.10 2.71
N PRO A 16 3.63 16.24 1.72
CA PRO A 16 3.53 17.47 0.93
C PRO A 16 3.19 18.67 1.81
N GLU A 17 3.58 19.86 1.38
CA GLU A 17 3.27 21.09 2.10
C GLU A 17 1.75 21.24 2.34
N GLY A 18 1.37 21.60 3.57
CA GLY A 18 -0.04 21.73 3.98
C GLY A 18 -0.80 20.40 4.17
N HIS A 19 -0.17 19.25 3.96
CA HIS A 19 -0.78 17.95 4.16
C HIS A 19 -0.33 17.32 5.49
N LYS A 20 -1.22 16.52 6.09
CA LYS A 20 -0.91 15.75 7.30
C LYS A 20 -0.35 14.35 7.00
N HIS A 21 -0.49 13.89 5.77
CA HIS A 21 -0.28 12.51 5.39
C HIS A 21 0.74 12.38 4.28
N LEU A 22 1.50 11.29 4.36
CA LEU A 22 2.55 10.96 3.41
C LEU A 22 1.99 10.65 2.01
N ARG A 23 2.83 10.90 1.01
CA ARG A 23 2.67 10.45 -0.38
C ARG A 23 3.91 9.70 -0.80
N ALA A 24 3.70 8.62 -1.55
CA ALA A 24 4.77 7.92 -2.26
C ALA A 24 4.52 8.09 -3.76
N VAL A 25 5.48 8.68 -4.45
CA VAL A 25 5.41 8.99 -5.89
C VAL A 25 6.49 8.17 -6.59
N PHE A 26 6.08 7.34 -7.54
CA PHE A 26 6.97 6.62 -8.44
C PHE A 26 6.91 7.30 -9.80
N LEU A 27 8.04 7.86 -10.24
CA LEU A 27 8.22 8.33 -11.61
C LEU A 27 8.94 7.24 -12.40
N LEU A 28 8.28 6.72 -13.43
CA LEU A 28 8.84 5.69 -14.30
C LEU A 28 9.66 6.28 -15.45
N GLU A 29 10.51 5.47 -16.06
CA GLU A 29 11.36 5.90 -17.19
C GLU A 29 10.56 6.36 -18.41
N ASP A 30 9.36 5.82 -18.61
CA ASP A 30 8.45 6.25 -19.68
C ASP A 30 7.70 7.56 -19.38
N GLY A 31 7.94 8.16 -18.21
CA GLY A 31 7.28 9.38 -17.73
C GLY A 31 5.97 9.15 -16.99
N THR A 32 5.53 7.90 -16.81
CA THR A 32 4.35 7.58 -16.00
C THR A 32 4.59 7.92 -14.53
N GLU A 33 3.65 8.63 -13.92
CA GLU A 33 3.66 8.92 -12.49
C GLU A 33 2.60 8.08 -11.76
N VAL A 34 3.02 7.35 -10.71
CA VAL A 34 2.14 6.57 -9.85
C VAL A 34 2.21 7.11 -8.43
N VAL A 35 1.10 7.70 -7.95
CA VAL A 35 1.01 8.30 -6.62
C VAL A 35 0.17 7.44 -5.68
N PHE A 36 0.75 7.09 -4.54
CA PHE A 36 0.06 6.39 -3.47
C PHE A 36 -0.17 7.27 -2.25
N GLN A 37 -1.36 7.15 -1.67
CA GLN A 37 -1.65 7.71 -0.34
C GLN A 37 -0.98 6.88 0.76
N GLU A 38 -0.67 7.52 1.88
CA GLU A 38 -0.11 6.89 3.08
C GLU A 38 -0.82 5.59 3.46
N ALA A 39 -2.16 5.59 3.50
CA ALA A 39 -2.94 4.40 3.88
C ALA A 39 -2.70 3.21 2.94
N THR A 40 -2.48 3.45 1.64
CA THR A 40 -2.20 2.39 0.67
C THR A 40 -0.81 1.78 0.91
N ILE A 41 0.21 2.62 1.14
CA ILE A 41 1.56 2.16 1.45
C ILE A 41 1.59 1.42 2.79
N ALA A 42 0.92 1.96 3.82
CA ALA A 42 0.84 1.31 5.13
C ALA A 42 0.23 -0.11 5.03
N ASN A 43 -0.82 -0.27 4.21
CA ASN A 43 -1.42 -1.58 3.95
C ASN A 43 -0.48 -2.54 3.22
N LEU A 44 0.26 -2.06 2.22
CA LEU A 44 1.27 -2.85 1.51
C LEU A 44 2.39 -3.30 2.45
N VAL A 45 2.96 -2.38 3.23
CA VAL A 45 4.04 -2.66 4.18
C VAL A 45 3.58 -3.69 5.21
N ARG A 46 2.37 -3.53 5.77
CA ARG A 46 1.80 -4.49 6.70
C ARG A 46 1.67 -5.88 6.07
N ALA A 47 1.12 -5.98 4.85
CA ALA A 47 0.98 -7.27 4.17
C ALA A 47 2.33 -7.92 3.88
N TYR A 48 3.32 -7.14 3.43
CA TYR A 48 4.69 -7.61 3.18
C TYR A 48 5.33 -8.15 4.45
N ILE A 49 5.29 -7.38 5.54
CA ILE A 49 5.84 -7.81 6.84
C ILE A 49 5.12 -9.08 7.30
N SER A 50 3.78 -9.09 7.34
CA SER A 50 2.99 -10.25 7.75
C SER A 50 3.36 -11.51 6.97
N LEU A 51 3.58 -11.40 5.65
CA LEU A 51 3.98 -12.55 4.84
C LEU A 51 5.41 -13.00 5.15
N LYS A 52 6.36 -12.06 5.23
CA LYS A 52 7.78 -12.37 5.42
C LYS A 52 8.12 -12.87 6.81
N THR A 53 7.35 -12.51 7.83
CA THR A 53 7.63 -12.86 9.23
C THR A 53 6.76 -13.99 9.77
N HIS A 54 5.73 -14.43 9.03
CA HIS A 54 4.88 -15.54 9.48
C HIS A 54 5.49 -16.88 9.02
N PRO A 55 5.66 -17.87 9.92
CA PRO A 55 6.43 -19.09 9.63
C PRO A 55 5.80 -20.01 8.58
N SER A 56 4.50 -19.90 8.35
CA SER A 56 3.74 -20.78 7.45
C SER A 56 2.80 -20.05 6.48
N LYS A 57 2.76 -18.72 6.47
CA LYS A 57 1.84 -17.98 5.58
C LYS A 57 2.51 -17.83 4.22
N GLU A 58 1.83 -18.20 3.15
CA GLU A 58 2.38 -18.15 1.79
C GLU A 58 1.87 -16.97 0.97
N SER A 59 0.79 -16.32 1.42
CA SER A 59 0.27 -15.11 0.77
C SER A 59 -0.61 -14.28 1.70
N VAL A 60 -0.79 -13.02 1.34
CA VAL A 60 -1.73 -12.09 1.97
C VAL A 60 -2.52 -11.41 0.86
N LYS A 61 -3.85 -11.44 0.97
CA LYS A 61 -4.75 -10.76 0.04
C LYS A 61 -5.57 -9.73 0.78
N LEU A 62 -5.40 -8.46 0.39
CA LEU A 62 -6.20 -7.37 0.92
C LEU A 62 -7.28 -6.97 -0.09
N LYS A 63 -8.52 -6.79 0.38
CA LYS A 63 -9.60 -6.24 -0.44
C LYS A 63 -10.04 -4.90 0.09
N ARG A 64 -10.52 -4.05 -0.82
CA ARG A 64 -11.15 -2.78 -0.46
C ARG A 64 -12.40 -3.06 0.37
N VAL A 65 -12.49 -2.39 1.52
CA VAL A 65 -13.67 -2.41 2.38
C VAL A 65 -13.97 -0.97 2.77
N LYS A 66 -15.25 -0.61 2.70
CA LYS A 66 -15.75 0.64 3.24
C LYS A 66 -16.12 0.42 4.70
N LEU A 67 -15.47 1.09 5.63
CA LEU A 67 -15.76 0.95 7.05
C LEU A 67 -16.91 1.88 7.46
N ALA A 68 -17.95 1.31 8.07
CA ALA A 68 -19.04 2.09 8.66
C ALA A 68 -18.58 2.81 9.94
N GLU A 69 -17.75 2.15 10.75
CA GLU A 69 -17.14 2.71 11.95
C GLU A 69 -15.63 2.58 11.88
N LYS A 70 -14.91 3.65 12.24
CA LYS A 70 -13.45 3.70 12.22
C LYS A 70 -12.91 4.60 13.33
N LYS A 71 -11.68 4.33 13.76
CA LYS A 71 -10.95 5.22 14.67
C LYS A 71 -10.64 6.55 13.98
N GLU A 72 -10.50 7.61 14.78
CA GLU A 72 -10.09 8.91 14.28
C GLU A 72 -8.72 8.82 13.57
N GLY A 73 -8.55 9.57 12.48
CA GLY A 73 -7.33 9.57 11.67
C GLY A 73 -7.23 8.43 10.64
N TYR A 74 -8.10 7.41 10.68
CA TYR A 74 -8.11 6.35 9.67
C TYR A 74 -8.93 6.73 8.43
N ALA A 75 -8.53 6.24 7.26
CA ALA A 75 -9.31 6.41 6.03
C ALA A 75 -10.60 5.58 6.05
N GLU A 76 -11.67 6.09 5.43
CA GLU A 76 -12.96 5.41 5.27
C GLU A 76 -12.86 4.12 4.44
N TRP A 77 -12.04 4.17 3.39
CA TRP A 77 -11.69 3.02 2.59
C TRP A 77 -10.40 2.41 3.10
N GLN A 78 -10.45 1.12 3.43
CA GLN A 78 -9.30 0.35 3.91
C GLN A 78 -9.05 -0.85 3.01
N LEU A 79 -7.83 -1.37 3.05
CA LEU A 79 -7.48 -2.67 2.47
C LEU A 79 -7.34 -3.67 3.62
N LEU A 80 -8.31 -4.59 3.74
CA LEU A 80 -8.37 -5.56 4.85
C LEU A 80 -8.13 -6.97 4.34
N GLU A 81 -7.50 -7.80 5.19
CA GLU A 81 -7.30 -9.22 4.91
C GLU A 81 -8.65 -9.90 4.70
N THR A 82 -8.75 -10.69 3.63
CA THR A 82 -9.87 -11.61 3.46
C THR A 82 -9.39 -13.00 3.80
N GLU A 83 -10.13 -13.73 4.63
CA GLU A 83 -9.92 -15.16 4.78
C GLU A 83 -10.15 -15.82 3.42
N GLN A 84 -9.06 -16.26 2.78
CA GLN A 84 -9.11 -17.29 1.77
C GLN A 84 -8.34 -18.48 2.33
N SER A 85 -9.10 -19.49 2.74
CA SER A 85 -8.59 -20.84 2.95
C SER A 85 -8.03 -21.32 1.62
N TYR A 86 -6.73 -21.58 1.56
CA TYR A 86 -6.17 -22.36 0.47
C TYR A 86 -6.56 -23.81 0.74
N THR A 87 -7.49 -24.34 -0.05
CA THR A 87 -7.76 -25.79 -0.14
C THR A 87 -6.85 -26.39 -1.19
#